data_AF-A0A7C5AS91-F1
#
_entry.id   AF-A0A7C5AS91-F1
#
_cell.length_a   1.000
_cell.length_b   1.000
_cell.length_c   1.000
_cell.angle_alpha   90.00
_cell.angle_beta   90.00
_cell.angle_gamma   90.00
#
_symmetry.space_group_name_H-M   'P 1'
#
loop_
_entity.id
_entity.type
_entity.pdbx_description
1 polymer ?
#
loop_
_entity_poly.entity_id
_entity_poly.type
_entity_poly.pdbx_seq_one_letter_code
_entity_poly.pdbx_strand_id
1 'polypeptide(L)'
;PDEVYETATFYSMFRFQPVGRHVIQVCEGLSCYLAGGAERLVDYLRRTLGIGPGETTPDGMFTLQTVQCLASCGTSPTMRIDDTLYENLTTDRVDMILQALRGEG
;
A
#
# COMPACT_ATOMS: atom_id res chain seq x y z
N PRO A 1 23.10 -30.01 10.11
CA PRO A 1 22.72 -28.67 10.62
C PRO A 1 23.32 -27.58 9.71
N ASP A 2 22.59 -27.18 8.66
CA ASP A 2 22.83 -25.92 7.91
C ASP A 2 21.73 -25.64 6.84
N GLU A 3 20.92 -26.62 6.43
CA GLU A 3 19.99 -26.49 5.29
C GLU A 3 18.66 -25.72 5.52
N VAL A 4 18.43 -25.14 6.70
CA VAL A 4 17.09 -24.57 7.04
C VAL A 4 17.05 -23.04 6.95
N TYR A 5 18.21 -22.37 6.83
CA TYR A 5 18.26 -20.90 6.78
C TYR A 5 18.18 -20.31 5.37
N GLU A 6 18.33 -21.11 4.31
CA GLU A 6 18.34 -20.61 2.92
C GLU A 6 16.95 -20.53 2.27
N THR A 7 15.94 -21.21 2.83
CA THR A 7 14.58 -21.23 2.25
C THR A 7 13.65 -20.14 2.81
N ALA A 8 14.07 -19.42 3.85
CA ALA A 8 13.27 -18.35 4.46
C ALA A 8 13.40 -17.00 3.72
N THR A 9 14.48 -16.78 2.98
CA THR A 9 14.69 -15.55 2.18
C THR A 9 13.93 -15.53 0.86
N PHE A 10 13.36 -16.66 0.43
CA PHE A 10 12.54 -16.75 -0.78
C PHE A 10 11.08 -16.35 -0.56
N TYR A 11 10.62 -16.28 0.69
CA TYR A 11 9.34 -15.66 1.00
C TYR A 11 9.58 -14.16 1.18
N SER A 12 9.23 -13.38 0.16
CA SER A 12 9.04 -11.92 0.20
C SER A 12 7.97 -11.46 1.22
N MET A 13 7.66 -12.31 2.20
CA MET A 13 6.67 -12.18 3.27
C MET A 13 7.32 -11.93 4.63
N PHE A 14 8.65 -12.03 4.77
CA PHE A 14 9.37 -11.58 5.96
C PHE A 14 9.59 -10.06 5.89
N ARG A 15 8.60 -9.31 6.37
CA ARG A 15 8.72 -7.88 6.63
C ARG A 15 9.70 -7.67 7.77
N PHE A 16 10.93 -7.26 7.46
CA PHE A 16 12.00 -6.95 8.42
C PHE A 16 11.74 -5.68 9.26
N GLN A 17 10.65 -4.96 8.98
CA GLN A 17 10.24 -3.75 9.71
C GLN A 17 8.82 -3.94 10.26
N PRO A 18 8.52 -3.39 11.46
CA PRO A 18 7.18 -3.41 12.01
C PRO A 18 6.25 -2.67 11.05
N VAL A 19 5.38 -3.44 10.39
CA VAL A 19 4.28 -2.87 9.62
C VAL A 19 3.18 -2.46 10.59
N GLY A 20 2.47 -1.41 10.22
CA GLY A 20 1.26 -0.99 10.91
C GLY A 20 0.15 -2.03 10.76
N ARG A 21 -0.93 -1.82 11.51
CA ARG A 21 -2.11 -2.69 11.49
C ARG A 21 -2.66 -2.93 10.08
N HIS A 22 -2.57 -1.92 9.22
CA HIS A 22 -3.02 -1.95 7.84
C HIS A 22 -1.89 -1.57 6.88
N VAL A 23 -1.68 -2.36 5.84
CA VAL A 23 -0.66 -2.08 4.82
C VAL A 23 -1.30 -1.60 3.54
N ILE A 24 -1.06 -0.34 3.19
CA ILE A 24 -1.52 0.32 1.98
C ILE A 24 -0.48 0.12 0.88
N GLN A 25 -0.84 -0.62 -0.16
CA GLN A 25 -0.03 -0.92 -1.33
C GLN A 25 -0.58 -0.16 -2.54
N VAL A 26 0.12 0.88 -2.98
CA VAL A 26 -0.28 1.69 -4.15
C VAL A 26 0.36 1.13 -5.41
N CYS A 27 -0.43 0.95 -6.49
CA CYS A 27 0.10 0.52 -7.77
C CYS A 27 0.89 1.65 -8.44
N GLU A 28 2.21 1.51 -8.54
CA GLU A 28 3.11 2.37 -9.33
C GLU A 28 3.41 1.78 -10.71
N GLY A 29 2.64 0.79 -11.16
CA GLY A 29 2.79 0.22 -12.49
C GLY A 29 2.62 1.24 -13.60
N LEU A 30 3.30 1.00 -14.72
CA LEU A 30 3.33 1.91 -15.87
C LEU A 30 1.93 2.36 -16.31
N SER A 31 0.92 1.48 -16.22
CA SER A 31 -0.48 1.82 -16.53
C SER A 31 -1.09 2.83 -15.55
N CYS A 32 -0.86 2.68 -14.25
CA CYS A 32 -1.35 3.63 -13.23
C CYS A 32 -0.56 4.95 -13.24
N TYR A 33 0.73 4.88 -13.61
CA TYR A 33 1.57 6.05 -13.85
C TYR A 33 1.11 6.85 -15.08
N LEU A 34 0.90 6.17 -16.22
CA LEU A 34 0.39 6.79 -17.46
C LEU A 34 -1.04 7.31 -17.31
N ALA A 35 -1.86 6.70 -16.46
CA ALA A 35 -3.18 7.21 -16.09
C ALA A 35 -3.13 8.45 -15.17
N GLY A 36 -1.94 8.88 -14.73
CA GLY A 36 -1.75 10.05 -13.86
C GLY A 36 -2.27 9.87 -12.43
N GLY A 37 -2.60 8.64 -12.03
CA GLY A 37 -3.24 8.35 -10.76
C GLY A 37 -2.29 7.82 -9.69
N ALA A 38 -1.20 7.14 -10.08
CA ALA A 38 -0.22 6.57 -9.14
C ALA A 38 0.50 7.66 -8.32
N GLU A 39 1.16 8.61 -8.98
CA GLU A 39 1.85 9.72 -8.29
C GLU A 39 0.87 10.55 -7.44
N ARG A 40 -0.33 10.80 -7.96
CA ARG A 40 -1.36 11.57 -7.25
C ARG A 40 -1.81 10.87 -5.96
N LEU A 41 -1.99 9.55 -5.99
CA LEU A 41 -2.35 8.76 -4.80
C LEU A 41 -1.21 8.72 -3.79
N VAL A 42 0.03 8.47 -4.24
CA VAL A 42 1.19 8.43 -3.36
C VAL A 42 1.41 9.80 -2.70
N ASP A 43 1.33 10.89 -3.45
CA ASP A 43 1.47 12.25 -2.91
C ASP A 43 0.33 12.61 -1.96
N TYR A 44 -0.90 12.19 -2.27
CA TYR A 44 -2.05 12.36 -1.40
C TYR A 44 -1.87 11.62 -0.07
N LEU A 45 -1.55 10.33 -0.12
CA LEU A 45 -1.32 9.50 1.07
C LEU A 45 -0.16 10.02 1.90
N ARG A 46 0.92 10.50 1.25
CA ARG A 46 2.03 11.20 1.92
C ARG A 46 1.56 12.41 2.71
N ARG A 47 0.72 13.26 2.15
CA ARG A 47 0.20 14.47 2.82
C ARG A 47 -0.80 14.13 3.92
N THR A 48 -1.68 13.16 3.68
CA THR A 48 -2.76 12.78 4.62
C THR A 48 -2.22 12.00 5.82
N LEU A 49 -1.30 11.06 5.60
CA LEU A 49 -0.74 10.20 6.65
C LEU A 49 0.59 10.73 7.21
N GLY A 50 1.24 11.68 6.52
CA GLY A 50 2.53 12.24 6.93
C GLY A 50 3.70 11.26 6.79
N ILE A 51 3.56 10.20 5.99
CA ILE A 51 4.55 9.13 5.82
C ILE A 51 4.91 8.89 4.36
N GLY A 52 6.16 8.50 4.09
CA GLY A 52 6.63 8.09 2.77
C GLY A 52 6.37 6.61 2.43
N PRO A 53 6.57 6.23 1.16
CA PRO A 53 6.55 4.83 0.77
C PRO A 53 7.69 4.06 1.47
N GLY A 54 7.34 2.95 2.10
CA GLY A 54 8.19 2.16 2.97
C GLY A 54 8.08 2.52 4.45
N GLU A 55 7.37 3.59 4.81
CA GLU A 55 7.24 4.04 6.20
C GLU A 55 5.89 3.66 6.82
N THR A 56 5.87 3.61 8.15
CA THR A 56 4.69 3.34 8.96
C THR A 56 4.33 4.59 9.75
N THR A 57 3.04 4.91 9.85
CA THR A 57 2.54 6.03 10.66
C THR A 57 2.99 5.89 12.11
N PRO A 58 3.25 7.00 12.82
CA PRO A 58 3.66 6.95 14.23
C PRO A 58 2.61 6.29 15.13
N ASP A 59 1.33 6.32 14.73
CA ASP A 59 0.23 5.61 15.41
C ASP A 59 0.28 4.08 15.25
N GLY A 60 1.19 3.54 14.41
CA GLY A 60 1.28 2.11 14.11
C GLY A 60 0.07 1.56 13.36
N MET A 61 -0.79 2.42 12.81
CA MET A 61 -2.03 2.04 12.13
C MET A 61 -1.81 1.70 10.66
N PHE A 62 -1.05 2.51 9.92
CA PHE A 62 -0.90 2.38 8.47
C PHE A 62 0.57 2.31 8.05
N THR A 63 0.89 1.39 7.13
CA THR A 63 2.15 1.40 6.39
C THR A 63 1.88 1.72 4.94
N LEU A 64 2.61 2.68 4.38
CA LEU A 64 2.55 2.99 2.95
C LEU A 64 3.61 2.17 2.22
N GLN A 65 3.23 1.44 1.18
CA GLN A 65 4.12 0.71 0.29
C GLN A 65 3.70 0.96 -1.15
N THR A 66 4.65 0.92 -2.07
CA THR A 66 4.35 0.95 -3.51
C THR A 66 4.65 -0.40 -4.12
N VAL A 67 3.81 -0.82 -5.05
CA VAL A 67 3.89 -2.10 -5.74
C VAL A 67 3.84 -1.89 -7.25
N GLN A 68 4.63 -2.67 -7.98
CA GLN A 68 4.83 -2.47 -9.43
C GLN A 68 3.62 -2.88 -10.28
N CYS A 69 2.80 -3.83 -9.85
CA CYS A 69 1.59 -4.21 -10.59
C CYS A 69 0.62 -4.92 -9.66
N LEU A 70 -0.63 -4.45 -9.62
CA LEU A 70 -1.74 -5.13 -8.95
C LEU A 70 -2.60 -5.95 -9.94
N ALA A 71 -2.09 -6.18 -11.15
CA ALA A 71 -2.77 -6.86 -12.27
C ALA A 71 -4.15 -6.27 -12.65
N SER A 72 -4.48 -5.08 -12.14
CA SER A 72 -5.72 -4.37 -12.45
C SER A 72 -5.45 -3.06 -13.20
N CYS A 73 -4.75 -3.19 -14.33
CA CYS A 73 -4.43 -2.05 -15.19
C CYS A 73 -5.69 -1.43 -15.83
N GLY A 74 -6.78 -2.20 -15.96
CA GLY A 74 -8.05 -1.77 -16.57
C GLY A 74 -8.89 -0.81 -15.73
N THR A 75 -8.66 -0.74 -14.42
CA THR A 75 -9.42 0.11 -13.47
C THR A 75 -8.51 1.08 -12.69
N SER A 76 -7.40 1.45 -13.33
CA SER A 76 -6.47 2.45 -12.80
C SER A 76 -7.19 3.77 -12.47
N PRO A 77 -6.87 4.44 -11.35
CA PRO A 77 -5.88 4.06 -10.35
C PRO A 77 -6.39 3.06 -9.30
N THR A 78 -5.51 2.16 -8.88
CA THR A 78 -5.80 1.10 -7.92
C THR A 78 -4.83 1.11 -6.73
N MET A 79 -5.35 0.77 -5.54
CA MET A 79 -4.56 0.51 -4.34
C MET A 79 -5.11 -0.74 -3.66
N ARG A 80 -4.26 -1.46 -2.95
CA ARG A 80 -4.65 -2.57 -2.10
C ARG A 80 -4.40 -2.19 -0.65
N ILE A 81 -5.33 -2.49 0.24
CA ILE A 81 -5.08 -2.40 1.69
C ILE A 81 -5.24 -3.79 2.27
N ASP A 82 -4.18 -4.30 2.89
CA ASP A 82 -4.07 -5.69 3.36
C ASP A 82 -4.39 -6.69 2.25
N ASP A 83 -5.60 -7.25 2.22
CA ASP A 83 -6.07 -8.18 1.19
C ASP A 83 -7.19 -7.62 0.29
N THR A 84 -7.63 -6.38 0.54
CA THR A 84 -8.72 -5.76 -0.21
C THR A 84 -8.18 -4.88 -1.32
N LEU A 85 -8.53 -5.20 -2.56
CA LEU A 85 -8.24 -4.35 -3.72
C LEU A 85 -9.29 -3.26 -3.86
N TYR A 86 -8.85 -2.02 -3.92
CA TYR A 86 -9.68 -0.85 -4.20
C TYR A 86 -9.33 -0.27 -5.57
N GLU A 87 -10.36 -0.14 -6.39
CA GLU A 87 -10.25 0.27 -7.78
C GLU A 87 -11.01 1.58 -8.02
N ASN A 88 -10.64 2.32 -9.07
CA ASN A 88 -11.24 3.62 -9.40
C ASN A 88 -11.24 4.58 -8.19
N LEU A 89 -10.04 4.76 -7.63
CA LEU A 89 -9.84 5.56 -6.42
C LEU A 89 -9.84 7.06 -6.70
N THR A 90 -10.65 7.79 -5.96
CA THR A 90 -10.60 9.26 -5.85
C THR A 90 -10.07 9.64 -4.47
N THR A 91 -9.55 10.86 -4.33
CA THR A 91 -9.04 11.37 -3.04
C THR A 91 -10.08 11.29 -1.92
N ASP A 92 -11.34 11.60 -2.24
CA ASP A 92 -12.47 11.51 -1.31
C ASP A 92 -12.74 10.07 -0.85
N ARG A 93 -12.70 9.12 -1.78
CA ARG A 93 -12.87 7.68 -1.48
C ARG A 93 -11.72 7.14 -0.64
N VAL A 94 -10.49 7.60 -0.89
CA VAL A 94 -9.33 7.25 -0.06
C VAL A 94 -9.54 7.72 1.38
N ASP A 95 -10.02 8.95 1.59
CA ASP A 95 -10.34 9.44 2.94
C ASP A 95 -11.41 8.60 3.64
N MET A 96 -12.49 8.26 2.93
CA MET A 96 -13.53 7.38 3.48
C MET A 96 -12.97 6.03 3.90
N ILE A 97 -12.11 5.43 3.07
CA ILE A 97 -11.47 4.14 3.38
C ILE A 97 -10.55 4.27 4.60
N LEU A 98 -9.72 5.31 4.67
CA LEU A 98 -8.83 5.55 5.81
C LEU A 98 -9.61 5.78 7.10
N GLN A 99 -10.71 6.51 7.06
CA GLN A 99 -11.58 6.71 8.22
C GLN A 99 -12.28 5.42 8.66
N ALA A 100 -12.78 4.63 7.71
CA ALA A 100 -13.40 3.35 8.01
C ALA A 100 -12.41 2.42 8.74
N LEU A 101 -11.19 2.30 8.22
CA LEU A 101 -10.14 1.48 8.82
C LEU A 101 -9.70 1.98 10.20
N ARG A 102 -9.68 3.30 10.42
CA ARG A 102 -9.44 3.87 11.76
C ARG A 102 -10.56 3.54 12.76
N GLY A 103 -11.80 3.37 12.28
CA GLY A 103 -12.97 3.06 13.10
C GLY A 103 -13.12 1.58 13.45
N GLU A 104 -12.49 0.68 12.70
CA GLU A 104 -12.40 -0.76 13.00
C GLU A 104 -11.32 -1.09 14.07
N GLY A 105 -10.69 -0.04 14.62
CA GLY A 105 -9.57 -0.05 15.55
C GLY A 105 -9.91 -0.43 16.99
#